data_AF-A0A2E1NIA9-F1
#
_entry.id   AF-A0A2E1NIA9-F1
#
_cell.length_a   1.000
_cell.length_b   1.000
_cell.length_c   1.000
_cell.angle_alpha   90.00
_cell.angle_beta   90.00
_cell.angle_gamma   90.00
#
_symmetry.space_group_name_H-M   'P 1'
#
loop_
_entity.id
_entity.type
_entity.pdbx_description
1 polymer ?
#
loop_
_entity_poly.entity_id
_entity_poly.type
_entity_poly.pdbx_seq_one_letter_code
_entity_poly.pdbx_strand_id
1 'polypeptide(L)' 'MKMKLETSQYEAVLSYCIDRTLSGYENALYYGKLSGFLTSNNELTTNGKKVADILASKK' A
#
# COMPACT_ATOMS: atom_id res chain seq x y z
N MET A 1 17.53 -5.08 8.19
CA MET A 1 17.04 -3.81 7.59
C MET A 1 15.88 -3.98 6.61
N LYS A 2 15.82 -5.05 5.79
CA LYS A 2 14.72 -5.25 4.81
C LYS A 2 13.30 -5.25 5.38
N MET A 3 13.08 -5.88 6.54
CA MET A 3 11.73 -6.02 7.12
C MET A 3 11.10 -4.68 7.52
N LYS A 4 11.88 -3.73 8.06
CA LYS A 4 11.38 -2.38 8.39
C LYS A 4 10.99 -1.57 7.16
N LEU A 5 11.73 -1.73 6.06
CA LEU A 5 11.44 -1.06 4.79
C LEU A 5 10.13 -1.59 4.18
N GLU A 6 9.95 -2.91 4.18
CA GLU A 6 8.73 -3.55 3.70
C GLU A 6 7.51 -3.13 4.54
N THR A 7 7.64 -3.02 5.86
CA THR A 7 6.58 -2.49 6.74
C THR A 7 6.26 -1.03 6.42
N SER A 8 7.28 -0.17 6.27
CA SER A 8 7.10 1.24 5.91
C SER A 8 6.42 1.41 4.55
N GLN A 9 6.79 0.59 3.56
CA GLN A 9 6.18 0.64 2.24
C GLN A 9 4.72 0.18 2.29
N TYR A 10 4.44 -0.85 3.08
CA TYR A 10 3.10 -1.39 3.24
C TYR A 10 2.17 -0.36 3.89
N GLU A 11 2.61 0.27 4.99
CA GLU A 11 1.86 1.33 5.67
C GLU A 11 1.61 2.53 4.77
N ALA A 12 2.59 2.95 3.95
CA ALA A 12 2.42 4.06 3.01
C ALA A 12 1.35 3.76 1.95
N VAL A 13 1.39 2.57 1.36
CA VAL A 13 0.39 2.14 0.36
C VAL A 13 -0.98 1.98 0.98
N LEU A 14 -1.06 1.42 2.18
CA LEU A 14 -2.31 1.26 2.90
C LEU A 14 -2.93 2.62 3.27
N SER A 15 -2.14 3.55 3.78
CA SER A 15 -2.60 4.93 4.07
C SER A 15 -3.13 5.60 2.80
N TYR A 16 -2.41 5.47 1.68
CA TYR A 16 -2.89 5.97 0.40
C TYR A 16 -4.24 5.34 0.00
N CYS A 17 -4.43 4.04 0.21
CA CYS A 17 -5.70 3.37 -0.09
C CYS A 17 -6.84 3.85 0.82
N ILE A 18 -6.55 4.12 2.10
CA ILE A 18 -7.52 4.71 3.04
C ILE A 18 -7.93 6.10 2.56
N ASP A 19 -6.96 6.96 2.25
CA ASP A 19 -7.23 8.33 1.79
C ASP A 19 -8.05 8.36 0.49
N ARG A 20 -7.81 7.41 -0.42
CA ARG A 20 -8.54 7.32 -1.70
C ARG A 20 -9.95 6.78 -1.57
N THR A 21 -10.20 5.92 -0.59
CA THR A 21 -11.52 5.32 -0.37
C THR A 21 -12.37 6.11 0.62
N LEU A 22 -11.75 7.01 1.40
CA LEU A 22 -12.37 7.72 2.53
C LEU A 22 -13.10 6.76 3.48
N SER A 23 -12.56 5.56 3.63
CA SER A 23 -13.22 4.43 4.28
C SER A 23 -12.26 3.67 5.20
N GLY A 24 -12.83 2.79 6.02
CA GLY A 24 -12.08 1.91 6.91
C GLY A 24 -11.16 0.90 6.20
N TYR A 25 -10.33 0.25 7.02
CA TYR A 25 -9.24 -0.64 6.63
C TYR A 25 -9.63 -1.72 5.60
N GLU A 26 -10.80 -2.36 5.74
CA GLU A 26 -11.23 -3.44 4.83
C GLU A 26 -11.46 -2.95 3.40
N ASN A 27 -12.06 -1.76 3.23
CA ASN A 27 -12.29 -1.16 1.92
C ASN A 27 -10.98 -0.66 1.30
N ALA A 28 -10.04 -0.20 2.12
CA ALA A 28 -8.69 0.14 1.67
C ALA A 28 -7.93 -1.10 1.18
N LEU A 29 -8.02 -2.23 1.88
CA LEU A 29 -7.44 -3.50 1.44
C LEU A 29 -8.06 -3.98 0.13
N TYR A 30 -9.39 -3.93 0.03
CA TYR A 30 -10.09 -4.30 -1.19
C TYR A 30 -9.66 -3.43 -2.37
N TYR A 31 -9.61 -2.11 -2.18
CA TYR A 31 -9.12 -1.16 -3.17
C TYR A 31 -7.65 -1.42 -3.56
N GLY A 32 -6.79 -1.70 -2.58
CA GLY A 32 -5.38 -2.01 -2.81
C GLY A 32 -5.19 -3.29 -3.64
N LYS A 33 -6.02 -4.31 -3.42
CA LYS A 33 -6.05 -5.53 -4.23
C LYS A 33 -6.56 -5.25 -5.64
N LEU A 34 -7.67 -4.54 -5.77
CA LEU A 34 -8.26 -4.18 -7.06
C LEU A 34 -7.31 -3.34 -7.91
N SER A 35 -6.54 -2.45 -7.26
CA SER A 35 -5.53 -1.59 -7.90
C SER A 35 -4.21 -2.32 -8.18
N GLY A 36 -4.06 -3.59 -7.77
CA GLY A 36 -2.86 -4.40 -7.96
C GLY A 36 -1.68 -3.99 -7.07
N PHE A 37 -1.90 -3.21 -6.02
CA PHE A 37 -0.86 -2.84 -5.05
C PHE A 37 -0.63 -3.94 -4.02
N LEU A 38 -1.69 -4.68 -3.69
CA LEU A 38 -1.69 -5.77 -2.73
C LEU A 38 -2.05 -7.10 -3.39
N THR A 39 -1.45 -8.19 -2.92
CA THR A 39 -1.85 -9.56 -3.28
C THR A 39 -3.16 -9.95 -2.59
N SER A 40 -3.73 -11.10 -2.96
CA SER A 40 -4.88 -11.69 -2.25
C SER A 40 -4.61 -11.88 -0.75
N ASN A 41 -3.34 -12.07 -0.36
CA ASN A 41 -2.87 -12.28 1.01
C ASN A 41 -2.53 -10.97 1.74
N ASN A 42 -2.87 -9.80 1.19
CA ASN A 42 -2.51 -8.49 1.72
C ASN A 42 -1.00 -8.22 1.75
N GLU A 43 -0.21 -8.85 0.87
CA GLU A 43 1.21 -8.57 0.76
C GLU A 43 1.48 -7.54 -0.34
N LEU A 44 2.56 -6.78 -0.22
CA LEU A 44 2.97 -5.80 -1.22
C LEU A 44 3.38 -6.48 -2.53
N THR A 45 2.75 -6.07 -3.64
CA THR A 45 3.22 -6.45 -4.98
C THR A 45 4.39 -5.58 -5.41
N THR A 46 5.07 -5.97 -6.49
CA THR A 46 6.07 -5.12 -7.15
C THR A 46 5.50 -3.73 -7.53
N ASN A 47 4.23 -3.66 -7.93
CA ASN A 47 3.58 -2.40 -8.24
C ASN A 47 3.29 -1.59 -6.98
N GLY A 48 2.84 -2.24 -5.90
CA GLY A 48 2.67 -1.59 -4.60
C GLY A 48 3.98 -0.98 -4.08
N LYS A 49 5.11 -1.69 -4.22
CA LYS A 49 6.42 -1.16 -3.81
C LYS A 49 6.82 0.08 -4.59
N LYS A 50 6.62 0.08 -5.91
CA LYS A 50 6.84 1.27 -6.75
C LYS A 50 5.96 2.45 -6.32
N VAL A 51 4.70 2.20 -6.00
CA VAL A 51 3.80 3.23 -5.48
C VAL A 51 4.29 3.76 -4.14
N ALA A 52 4.72 2.88 -3.24
CA ALA A 52 5.31 3.29 -1.96
C ALA A 52 6.53 4.20 -2.14
N ASP A 53 7.41 3.87 -3.08
CA ASP A 53 8.61 4.67 -3.37
C ASP A 53 8.24 6.05 -3.97
N ILE A 54 7.22 6.11 -4.84
CA ILE A 54 6.69 7.37 -5.37
C ILE A 54 6.09 8.22 -4.24
N LEU A 55 5.32 7.62 -3.32
CA LEU A 55 4.73 8.30 -2.17
C LEU A 55 5.81 8.82 -1.21
N ALA A 56 6.86 8.05 -0.99
CA ALA A 56 8.01 8.45 -0.16
C ALA A 56 8.81 9.60 -0.79
N SER A 57 8.86 9.66 -2.12
CA SER A 57 9.57 10.71 -2.87
C SER A 57 8.80 12.04 -2.96
N LYS A 58 7.51 12.06 -2.58
CA LYS A 58 6.67 13.26 -2.55
C LYS A 58 6.71 14.02 -1.22
N LYS A 59 7.55 13.58 -0.28
CA LYS A 59 7.78 14.23 1.01
C LYS A 59 8.86 15.30 0.93
#